data_AF-A0A1Q7XZY3-F1
#
_entry.id   AF-A0A1Q7XZY3-F1
#
_cell.length_a   1.000
_cell.length_b   1.000
_cell.length_c   1.000
_cell.angle_alpha   90.00
_cell.angle_beta   90.00
_cell.angle_gamma   90.00
#
_symmetry.space_group_name_H-M   'P 1'
#
loop_
_entity.id
_entity.type
_entity.pdbx_description
1 polymer ?
#
loop_
_entity_poly.entity_id
_entity_poly.type
_entity_poly.pdbx_seq_one_letter_code
_entity_poly.pdbx_strand_id
1 'polypeptide(L)'
;MGKLGLRDNATSESVRPAELKIFGKRFLWKDGAWTDKKFDPDKGLPVVAIIRASNVYNEVLNKHAGLKRYLDVLPETERAIIVYEGTVYKLIPQQN
;
A
#
# COMPACT_ATOMS: atom_id res chain seq x y z
N MET A 1 -26.47 -40.76 10.48
CA MET A 1 -25.41 -40.42 11.46
C MET A 1 -24.49 -39.41 10.81
N GLY A 2 -24.58 -38.15 11.23
CA GLY A 2 -23.75 -37.08 10.70
C GLY A 2 -22.37 -37.05 11.36
N LYS A 3 -21.38 -36.54 10.62
CA LYS A 3 -20.22 -35.90 11.23
C LYS A 3 -19.78 -34.76 10.32
N LEU A 4 -20.31 -33.58 10.63
CA LEU A 4 -19.82 -32.29 10.19
C LEU A 4 -18.37 -32.14 10.64
N GLY A 5 -17.47 -31.96 9.69
CA GLY A 5 -16.12 -31.44 9.91
C GLY A 5 -16.08 -29.95 9.60
N LEU A 6 -17.00 -29.18 10.20
CA LEU A 6 -16.90 -27.73 10.28
C LEU A 6 -15.77 -27.42 11.26
N ARG A 7 -14.63 -27.00 10.73
CA ARG A 7 -13.54 -26.43 11.51
C ARG A 7 -13.38 -24.97 11.09
N ASP A 8 -14.46 -24.23 11.30
CA ASP A 8 -14.48 -22.77 11.26
C ASP A 8 -13.68 -22.27 12.46
N ASN A 9 -12.38 -22.09 12.26
CA ASN A 9 -11.59 -21.28 13.16
C ASN A 9 -11.94 -19.81 12.86
N ALA A 10 -12.98 -19.32 13.53
CA ALA A 10 -13.33 -17.92 13.56
C ALA A 10 -12.21 -17.13 14.25
N THR A 11 -11.34 -16.50 13.46
CA THR A 11 -10.88 -15.16 13.80
C THR A 11 -11.75 -14.21 13.00
N SER A 12 -12.61 -13.46 13.69
CA SER A 12 -13.20 -12.22 13.17
C SER A 12 -12.11 -11.16 13.03
N GLU A 13 -11.04 -11.46 12.29
CA GLU A 13 -10.18 -10.47 11.70
C GLU A 13 -10.91 -10.03 10.45
N SER A 14 -11.30 -8.75 10.35
CA SER A 14 -11.76 -8.18 9.09
C SER A 14 -10.81 -8.66 8.01
N VAL A 15 -11.31 -9.51 7.09
CA VAL A 15 -10.49 -10.16 6.08
C VAL A 15 -9.99 -9.06 5.15
N ARG A 16 -8.88 -8.41 5.54
CA ARG A 16 -8.22 -7.43 4.71
C ARG A 16 -7.77 -8.20 3.48
N PRO A 17 -8.08 -7.70 2.27
CA PRO A 17 -7.62 -8.38 1.08
C PRO A 17 -6.09 -8.48 1.16
N ALA A 18 -5.54 -9.68 0.98
CA ALA A 18 -4.10 -9.88 1.01
C ALA A 18 -3.40 -9.15 -0.16
N GLU A 19 -4.16 -8.85 -1.22
CA GLU A 19 -3.73 -8.12 -2.40
C GLU A 19 -4.71 -7.04 -2.81
N LEU A 20 -4.20 -5.93 -3.32
CA LEU A 20 -4.98 -4.81 -3.85
C LEU A 20 -4.50 -4.48 -5.27
N LYS A 21 -5.42 -4.41 -6.22
CA LYS A 21 -5.10 -4.04 -7.60
C LYS A 21 -5.56 -2.61 -7.87
N ILE A 22 -4.60 -1.69 -8.05
CA ILE A 22 -4.87 -0.28 -8.32
C ILE A 22 -4.29 0.05 -9.69
N PHE A 23 -5.11 0.54 -10.63
CA PHE A 23 -4.67 0.99 -11.97
C PHE A 23 -3.68 0.05 -12.68
N GLY A 24 -3.88 -1.26 -12.58
CA GLY A 24 -3.04 -2.28 -13.22
C GLY A 24 -1.79 -2.70 -12.43
N LYS A 25 -1.44 -2.00 -11.34
CA LYS A 25 -0.44 -2.44 -10.37
C LYS A 25 -1.07 -3.35 -9.32
N ARG A 26 -0.27 -4.29 -8.80
CA ARG A 26 -0.65 -5.17 -7.69
C ARG A 26 0.16 -4.79 -6.47
N PHE A 27 -0.54 -4.57 -5.37
CA PHE A 27 0.00 -4.30 -4.05
C PHE A 27 -0.30 -5.48 -3.15
N LEU A 28 0.65 -5.84 -2.31
CA LEU A 28 0.52 -6.91 -1.34
C LEU A 28 0.64 -6.29 0.05
N TRP A 29 -0.24 -6.68 0.97
CA TRP A 29 -0.11 -6.25 2.35
C TRP A 29 1.07 -6.98 3.00
N LYS A 30 2.12 -6.24 3.37
CA LYS A 30 3.34 -6.76 4.01
C LYS A 30 3.82 -5.80 5.08
N ASP A 31 4.19 -6.32 6.24
CA ASP A 31 4.78 -5.52 7.34
C ASP A 31 3.96 -4.27 7.71
N GLY A 32 2.63 -4.37 7.62
CA GLY A 32 1.71 -3.25 7.91
C GLY A 32 1.67 -2.16 6.83
N ALA A 33 2.13 -2.45 5.60
CA ALA A 33 2.10 -1.53 4.47
C ALA A 33 1.70 -2.22 3.16
N TRP A 34 0.96 -1.50 2.32
CA TRP A 34 0.68 -1.90 0.94
C TRP A 34 1.93 -1.80 0.08
N THR A 35 2.53 -2.92 -0.28
CA THR A 35 3.80 -2.96 -1.02
C THR A 35 3.57 -3.34 -2.48
N ASP A 36 3.99 -2.49 -3.42
CA ASP A 36 3.95 -2.79 -4.85
C ASP A 36 4.72 -4.07 -5.14
N LYS A 37 4.15 -5.00 -5.92
CA LYS A 37 4.81 -6.26 -6.29
C LYS A 37 6.14 -6.05 -7.03
N LYS A 38 6.33 -4.89 -7.67
CA LYS A 38 7.59 -4.51 -8.33
C LYS A 38 8.62 -3.91 -7.37
N PHE A 39 8.27 -3.68 -6.09
CA PHE A 39 9.20 -3.23 -5.08
C PHE A 39 10.23 -4.32 -4.80
N ASP A 40 11.49 -3.91 -4.88
CA ASP A 40 12.64 -4.75 -4.63
C ASP A 40 13.64 -3.89 -3.84
N PRO A 41 13.91 -4.24 -2.57
CA PRO A 41 14.81 -3.46 -1.72
C PRO A 41 16.28 -3.56 -2.18
N ASP A 42 16.66 -4.64 -2.85
CA ASP A 42 18.02 -4.92 -3.31
C ASP A 42 18.40 -4.14 -4.59
N LYS A 43 17.42 -3.58 -5.30
CA LYS A 43 17.65 -2.76 -6.50
C LYS A 43 18.28 -1.39 -6.23
N GLY A 44 18.40 -0.95 -4.98
CA GLY A 44 19.01 0.34 -4.63
C GLY A 44 18.30 1.55 -5.26
N LEU A 45 17.01 1.44 -5.56
CA LEU A 45 16.23 2.55 -6.13
C LEU A 45 16.13 3.71 -5.12
N PRO A 46 16.10 4.98 -5.60
CA PRO A 46 15.88 6.12 -4.74
C PRO A 46 14.57 5.99 -3.96
N VAL A 47 14.62 6.27 -2.66
CA VAL A 47 13.48 6.16 -1.76
C VAL A 47 13.05 7.55 -1.31
N VAL A 48 11.77 7.88 -1.52
CA VAL A 48 11.15 9.14 -1.10
C VAL A 48 10.06 8.80 -0.08
N ALA A 49 10.23 9.26 1.16
CA ALA A 49 9.18 9.19 2.16
C ALA A 49 8.19 10.34 1.95
N ILE A 50 6.91 10.01 1.80
CA ILE A 50 5.83 10.97 1.66
C ILE A 50 4.93 10.85 2.89
N ILE A 51 4.89 11.88 3.71
CA ILE A 51 3.94 11.97 4.82
C ILE A 51 2.64 12.56 4.27
N ARG A 52 1.48 11.92 4.50
CA ARG A 52 0.19 12.49 4.09
C ARG A 52 0.00 13.90 4.65
N ALA A 53 -0.67 14.75 3.87
CA ALA A 53 -0.92 16.16 4.19
C ALA A 53 0.33 17.02 4.47
N SER A 54 1.54 16.51 4.22
CA SER A 54 2.76 17.32 4.21
C SER A 54 2.92 18.12 2.91
N ASN A 55 3.78 19.12 2.92
CA ASN A 55 4.13 19.86 1.70
C ASN A 55 4.70 18.93 0.61
N VAL A 56 5.48 17.92 1.01
CA VAL A 56 6.04 16.90 0.11
C VAL A 56 4.94 16.10 -0.58
N TYR A 57 3.85 15.77 0.12
CA TYR A 57 2.69 15.12 -0.49
C TYR A 57 2.09 15.98 -1.60
N ASN A 58 1.85 17.26 -1.33
CA ASN A 58 1.32 18.20 -2.32
C ASN A 58 2.28 18.37 -3.51
N GLU A 59 3.58 18.50 -3.27
CA GLU A 59 4.56 18.60 -4.35
C GLU A 59 4.58 17.35 -5.23
N VAL A 60 4.55 16.16 -4.63
CA VAL A 60 4.52 14.89 -5.37
C VAL A 60 3.22 14.75 -6.17
N LEU A 61 2.08 15.13 -5.60
CA LEU A 61 0.80 15.14 -6.31
C LEU A 61 0.81 16.08 -7.53
N ASN A 62 1.44 17.25 -7.40
CA ASN A 62 1.56 18.22 -8.48
C ASN A 62 2.56 17.77 -9.56
N LYS A 63 3.67 17.13 -9.18
CA LYS A 63 4.70 16.67 -10.13
C LYS A 63 4.31 15.39 -10.86
N HIS A 64 3.62 14.46 -10.19
CA HIS A 64 3.31 13.15 -10.74
C HIS A 64 1.81 12.85 -10.63
N ALA A 65 1.02 13.38 -11.57
CA ALA A 65 -0.43 13.14 -11.64
C ALA A 65 -0.81 11.65 -11.71
N GLY A 66 0.07 10.81 -12.30
CA GLY A 66 -0.09 9.36 -12.31
C GLY A 66 0.06 8.73 -10.92
N LEU A 67 0.93 9.27 -10.07
CA LEU A 67 1.16 8.79 -8.71
C LEU A 67 -0.03 9.12 -7.78
N LYS A 68 -0.67 10.29 -7.97
CA LYS A 68 -1.88 10.70 -7.24
C LYS A 68 -2.92 9.59 -7.20
N ARG A 69 -3.17 8.92 -8.32
CA ARG A 69 -4.20 7.89 -8.47
C ARG A 69 -4.01 6.69 -7.54
N TYR A 70 -2.77 6.40 -7.16
CA TYR A 70 -2.47 5.34 -6.19
C TYR A 70 -2.62 5.84 -4.76
N LEU A 71 -2.13 7.05 -4.49
CA LEU A 71 -2.20 7.68 -3.17
C LEU A 71 -3.66 7.96 -2.73
N ASP A 72 -4.53 8.31 -3.66
CA ASP A 72 -5.96 8.60 -3.43
C ASP A 72 -6.76 7.33 -3.06
N VAL A 73 -6.43 6.19 -3.67
CA VAL A 73 -7.14 4.91 -3.49
C VAL A 73 -6.72 4.21 -2.19
N LEU A 74 -5.46 4.38 -1.78
CA LEU A 74 -4.97 3.81 -0.54
C LEU A 74 -5.62 4.53 0.65
N PRO A 75 -6.02 3.82 1.71
CA PRO A 75 -6.64 4.44 2.88
C PRO A 75 -5.65 5.36 3.61
N GLU A 76 -6.20 6.40 4.24
CA GLU A 76 -5.40 7.50 4.78
C GLU A 76 -4.57 7.13 6.01
N THR A 77 -5.01 6.10 6.71
CA THR A 77 -4.42 5.60 7.95
C THR A 77 -3.36 4.52 7.70
N GLU A 78 -3.20 4.05 6.47
CA GLU A 78 -2.29 2.95 6.14
C GLU A 78 -1.03 3.43 5.43
N ARG A 79 0.03 2.63 5.59
CA ARG A 79 1.31 2.83 4.92
C ARG A 79 1.27 2.18 3.54
N ALA A 80 2.04 2.72 2.61
CA ALA A 80 2.22 2.09 1.30
C ALA A 80 3.61 2.31 0.73
N ILE A 81 4.07 1.38 -0.10
CA ILE A 81 5.33 1.41 -0.83
C ILE A 81 4.98 1.27 -2.31
N ILE A 82 5.19 2.33 -3.07
CA ILE A 82 4.80 2.43 -4.47
C ILE A 82 6.06 2.62 -5.31
N VAL A 83 6.32 1.74 -6.27
CA VAL A 83 7.41 1.95 -7.24
C VAL A 83 6.85 2.69 -8.44
N TYR A 84 7.28 3.92 -8.66
CA TYR A 84 6.83 4.76 -9.76
C TYR A 84 8.04 5.45 -10.42
N GLU A 85 8.14 5.35 -11.75
CA GLU A 85 9.25 5.94 -12.53
C GLU A 85 10.66 5.64 -11.98
N GLY A 86 10.88 4.40 -11.50
CA GLY A 86 12.18 4.00 -10.95
C GLY A 86 12.48 4.54 -9.55
N THR A 87 11.51 5.19 -8.91
CA THR A 87 11.61 5.71 -7.54
C THR A 87 10.63 4.97 -6.62
N VAL A 88 11.05 4.70 -5.40
CA VAL A 88 10.23 4.07 -4.35
C VAL A 88 9.63 5.17 -3.50
N TYR A 89 8.31 5.31 -3.54
CA TYR A 89 7.58 6.26 -2.71
C TYR A 89 6.97 5.53 -1.52
N LYS A 90 7.43 5.86 -0.31
CA LYS A 90 6.92 5.34 0.95
C LYS A 90 5.88 6.30 1.50
N LEU A 91 4.61 5.99 1.33
CA LEU A 91 3.51 6.73 1.93
C LEU A 91 3.41 6.38 3.41
N ILE A 92 3.45 7.43 4.23
CA ILE A 92 3.33 7.36 5.68
C ILE A 92 2.05 8.15 6.05
N PRO A 93 1.12 7.56 6.81
CA PRO A 93 -0.04 8.28 7.31
C PRO A 93 0.42 9.40 8.25
N GLN A 94 -0.30 10.51 8.28
CA GLN A 94 -0.05 11.54 9.29
C GLN A 94 -0.46 10.95 10.65
N GLN A 95 0.50 10.69 11.53
CA GLN A 95 0.18 10.36 12.91
C GLN A 95 -0.46 11.60 13.53
N ASN A 96 -1.74 11.49 13.88
CA ASN A 96 -2.42 12.44 14.74
C ASN A 96 -2.14 12.10 16.20
#